data_AF-A0A4Q2ZEM6-F1
#
_entry.id   AF-A0A4Q2ZEM6-F1
#
_cell.length_a   1.000
_cell.length_b   1.000
_cell.length_c   1.000
_cell.angle_alpha   90.00
_cell.angle_beta   90.00
_cell.angle_gamma   90.00
#
_symmetry.space_group_name_H-M   'P 1'
#
loop_
_entity.id
_entity.type
_entity.pdbx_description
1 polymer ?
#
loop_
_entity_poly.entity_id
_entity_poly.type
_entity_poly.pdbx_seq_one_letter_code
_entity_poly.pdbx_strand_id
1 'polypeptide(L)'
;MAEITHYETRLKLLALAETWHVADEETRARLRTRADFFPISRGDEIDYPLRSLVIRVGGQIFLIEDTCGGEKGVFALLLPVI
;
A
#
# COMPACT_ATOMS: atom_id res chain seq x y z
N MET A 1 -5.80 -7.61 -22.59
CA MET A 1 -5.14 -8.51 -21.61
C MET A 1 -4.35 -7.75 -20.56
N ALA A 2 -3.52 -6.76 -20.92
CA ALA A 2 -2.73 -5.97 -19.95
C ALA A 2 -3.55 -5.17 -18.91
N GLU A 3 -4.71 -4.62 -19.31
CA GLU A 3 -5.59 -3.88 -18.37
C GLU A 3 -6.15 -4.75 -17.24
N ILE A 4 -6.47 -6.02 -17.53
CA ILE A 4 -6.98 -6.97 -16.53
C ILE A 4 -5.90 -7.23 -15.48
N THR A 5 -4.66 -7.46 -15.91
CA THR A 5 -3.52 -7.70 -15.02
C THR A 5 -3.20 -6.48 -14.15
N HIS A 6 -3.35 -5.26 -14.70
CA HIS A 6 -3.16 -4.02 -13.95
C HIS A 6 -4.22 -3.86 -12.84
N TYR A 7 -5.49 -4.06 -13.18
CA TYR A 7 -6.60 -3.94 -12.22
C TYR A 7 -6.51 -4.98 -11.10
N GLU A 8 -6.18 -6.23 -11.44
CA GLU A 8 -5.96 -7.30 -10.46
C GLU A 8 -4.80 -7.00 -9.51
N THR A 9 -3.70 -6.45 -10.05
CA THR A 9 -2.54 -6.05 -9.24
C THR A 9 -2.91 -4.93 -8.27
N ARG A 10 -3.64 -3.92 -8.76
CA ARG A 10 -4.15 -2.83 -7.92
C ARG A 10 -5.02 -3.35 -6.78
N LEU A 11 -5.97 -4.24 -7.06
CA LEU A 11 -6.84 -4.82 -6.02
C LEU A 11 -6.06 -5.61 -4.98
N LYS A 12 -5.07 -6.40 -5.40
CA LYS A 12 -4.20 -7.16 -4.48
C LYS A 12 -3.40 -6.23 -3.57
N LEU A 13 -2.85 -5.14 -4.10
CA LEU A 13 -2.12 -4.14 -3.32
C LEU A 13 -3.02 -3.42 -2.31
N LEU A 14 -4.24 -3.05 -2.71
CA LEU A 14 -5.21 -2.45 -1.81
C LEU A 14 -5.61 -3.40 -0.67
N ALA A 15 -5.88 -4.67 -0.99
CA ALA A 15 -6.20 -5.67 0.02
C ALA A 15 -5.03 -5.91 0.98
N LEU A 16 -3.80 -5.92 0.45
CA LEU A 16 -2.59 -6.09 1.24
C LEU A 16 -2.36 -4.91 2.19
N ALA A 17 -2.55 -3.68 1.71
CA ALA A 17 -2.48 -2.48 2.53
C ALA A 17 -3.55 -2.46 3.63
N GLU A 18 -4.79 -2.82 3.30
CA GLU A 18 -5.86 -2.89 4.29
C GLU A 18 -5.55 -3.91 5.38
N THR A 19 -5.10 -5.11 4.97
CA THR A 19 -4.69 -6.17 5.89
C THR A 19 -3.60 -5.67 6.82
N TRP A 20 -2.57 -4.99 6.29
CA TRP A 20 -1.49 -4.42 7.10
C TRP A 20 -2.00 -3.46 8.19
N HIS A 21 -2.94 -2.58 7.85
CA HIS A 21 -3.46 -1.59 8.79
C HIS A 21 -4.25 -2.20 9.94
N VAL A 22 -5.08 -3.23 9.66
CA VAL A 22 -5.94 -3.86 10.68
C VAL A 22 -5.29 -5.07 11.37
N ALA A 23 -4.22 -5.61 10.80
CA ALA A 23 -3.53 -6.79 11.30
C ALA A 23 -2.88 -6.56 12.68
N ASP A 24 -2.86 -7.63 13.47
CA ASP A 24 -2.01 -7.75 14.64
C ASP A 24 -0.53 -7.90 14.27
N GLU A 25 0.35 -7.86 15.27
CA GLU A 25 1.79 -7.90 15.03
C GLU A 25 2.25 -9.25 14.45
N GLU A 26 1.60 -10.36 14.82
CA GLU A 26 1.92 -11.68 14.26
C GLU A 26 1.62 -11.73 12.76
N THR A 27 0.45 -11.25 12.35
CA THR A 27 0.04 -11.18 10.95
C THR A 27 0.94 -10.22 10.18
N ARG A 28 1.30 -9.06 10.75
CA ARG A 28 2.28 -8.14 10.13
C ARG A 28 3.65 -8.78 9.95
N ALA A 29 4.13 -9.54 10.94
CA ALA A 29 5.38 -10.28 10.83
C ALA A 29 5.34 -11.30 9.68
N ARG A 30 4.22 -12.02 9.51
CA ARG A 30 4.01 -12.92 8.37
C ARG A 30 3.98 -12.16 7.03
N LEU A 31 3.31 -11.01 6.97
CA LEU A 31 3.27 -10.18 5.76
C LEU A 31 4.68 -9.70 5.36
N ARG A 32 5.51 -9.31 6.33
CA ARG A 32 6.91 -8.89 6.09
C ARG A 32 7.78 -9.97 5.44
N THR A 33 7.40 -11.25 5.50
CA THR A 33 8.12 -12.32 4.78
C THR A 33 7.89 -12.30 3.27
N ARG A 34 6.85 -11.59 2.80
CA ARG A 34 6.42 -11.58 1.38
C ARG A 34 6.63 -10.24 0.70
N ALA A 35 6.64 -9.15 1.45
CA ALA A 35 6.79 -7.79 0.96
C ALA A 35 7.35 -6.92 2.09
N ASP A 36 7.98 -5.80 1.75
CA ASP A 36 8.37 -4.79 2.73
C ASP A 36 7.29 -3.72 2.83
N PHE A 37 7.10 -3.21 4.04
CA PHE A 37 6.04 -2.26 4.37
C PHE A 37 6.65 -1.07 5.12
N PHE A 38 6.38 0.13 4.63
CA PHE A 38 6.86 1.37 5.22
C PHE A 38 5.65 2.28 5.49
N PRO A 39 5.07 2.21 6.70
CA PRO A 39 3.98 3.09 7.07
C PRO A 39 4.49 4.54 7.12
N ILE A 40 3.73 5.46 6.52
CA ILE A 40 4.03 6.89 6.53
C ILE A 40 3.07 7.54 7.53
N SER A 41 3.64 8.12 8.60
CA SER A 41 2.88 8.99 9.49
C SER A 41 2.59 10.29 8.77
N ARG A 42 1.31 10.59 8.54
CA ARG A 42 0.87 11.93 8.18
C ARG A 42 0.60 12.70 9.48
N GLY A 43 1.13 13.91 9.59
CA GLY A 43 0.93 14.76 10.76
C GLY A 43 -0.56 14.97 11.02
N ASP A 44 -0.92 15.10 12.29
CA ASP A 44 -2.28 15.01 12.86
C ASP A 44 -3.23 16.16 12.46
N GLU A 45 -2.99 16.87 11.35
CA GLU A 45 -3.75 18.08 10.97
C GLU A 45 -5.03 17.80 10.16
N ILE A 46 -5.47 16.54 10.05
CA ILE A 46 -6.67 16.17 9.29
C ILE A 46 -7.60 15.34 10.18
N ASP A 47 -8.86 15.78 10.31
CA ASP A 47 -9.94 15.11 11.06
C ASP A 47 -10.27 13.68 10.56
N TYR A 48 -9.64 13.26 9.46
CA TYR A 48 -9.70 11.91 8.92
C TYR A 48 -8.31 11.28 9.00
N PRO A 49 -8.18 10.06 9.55
CA PRO A 49 -6.91 9.35 9.59
C PRO A 49 -6.56 8.86 8.19
N LEU A 50 -6.10 9.76 7.33
CA LEU A 50 -5.60 9.39 6.00
C LEU A 50 -4.35 8.52 6.19
N ARG A 51 -4.42 7.30 5.70
CA ARG A 51 -3.31 6.35 5.80
C ARG A 51 -2.47 6.40 4.54
N SER A 52 -1.16 6.43 4.74
CA SER A 52 -0.19 6.29 3.67
C SER A 52 0.74 5.12 3.99
N LEU A 53 0.96 4.26 3.00
CA LEU A 53 1.76 3.05 3.13
C LEU A 53 2.54 2.82 1.85
N VAL A 54 3.85 2.69 1.98
CA VAL A 54 4.67 2.19 0.87
C VAL A 54 4.84 0.69 1.01
N ILE A 55 4.61 -0.04 -0.08
CA ILE A 55 4.80 -1.49 -0.18
C ILE A 55 5.86 -1.76 -1.24
N ARG A 56 6.88 -2.55 -0.90
CA ARG A 56 7.82 -3.12 -1.87
C ARG A 56 7.53 -4.60 -2.05
N VAL A 57 7.19 -5.01 -3.27
CA VAL A 57 6.90 -6.41 -3.62
C VAL A 57 7.54 -6.74 -4.96
N GLY A 58 8.29 -7.85 -5.02
CA GLY A 58 8.96 -8.29 -6.26
C GLY A 58 9.93 -7.25 -6.85
N GLY A 59 10.53 -6.39 -6.03
CA GLY A 59 11.44 -5.31 -6.48
C GLY A 59 10.74 -4.03 -6.96
N GLN A 60 9.41 -4.02 -7.02
CA GLN A 60 8.61 -2.84 -7.38
C GLN A 60 8.11 -2.13 -6.11
N ILE A 61 7.99 -0.80 -6.18
CA ILE A 61 7.55 0.04 -5.06
C ILE A 61 6.19 0.65 -5.39
N PHE A 62 5.27 0.58 -4.44
CA PHE A 62 3.92 1.12 -4.56
C PHE A 62 3.62 2.00 -3.36
N LEU A 63 3.06 3.18 -3.61
CA LEU A 63 2.46 4.03 -2.59
C LEU A 63 0.95 3.78 -2.59
N ILE A 64 0.41 3.44 -1.43
CA ILE A 64 -1.02 3.32 -1.17
C ILE A 64 -1.40 4.48 -0.28
N GLU A 65 -2.40 5.24 -0.71
CA GLU A 65 -2.82 6.44 -0.01
C GLU A 65 -4.34 6.57 0.00
N ASP A 66 -4.89 6.84 1.18
CA ASP A 66 -6.25 7.33 1.32
C ASP A 66 -6.33 8.77 0.80
N THR A 67 -7.25 9.03 -0.11
CA THR A 67 -7.51 10.38 -0.64
C THR A 67 -8.61 11.07 0.16
N CYS A 68 -8.64 12.40 0.14
CA CYS A 68 -9.69 13.19 0.80
C CYS A 68 -11.11 12.89 0.29
N GLY A 69 -11.25 12.26 -0.88
CA GLY A 69 -12.54 11.79 -1.43
C GLY A 69 -13.01 10.45 -0.87
N GLY A 70 -12.25 9.82 0.04
CA GLY A 70 -12.53 8.47 0.57
C GLY A 70 -12.09 7.34 -0.36
N GLU A 71 -11.50 7.66 -1.52
CA GLU A 71 -10.95 6.66 -2.44
C GLU A 71 -9.55 6.22 -2.00
N LYS A 72 -9.24 4.95 -2.17
CA LYS A 72 -7.87 4.41 -1.98
C LYS A 72 -7.11 4.44 -3.32
N GLY A 73 -6.11 5.31 -3.39
CA GLY A 73 -5.20 5.41 -4.52
C GLY A 73 -4.08 4.39 -4.40
N VAL A 74 -3.76 3.70 -5.50
CA VAL A 74 -2.49 2.98 -5.64
C VAL A 74 -1.67 3.76 -6.66
N PHE A 75 -0.61 4.40 -6.20
CA PHE A 75 0.33 5.14 -7.02
C PHE A 75 1.59 4.29 -7.13
N ALA A 76 1.91 3.78 -8.32
CA ALA A 76 3.18 3.11 -8.53
C ALA A 76 4.31 4.13 -8.45
N LEU A 77 5.25 3.95 -7.53
CA LEU A 77 6.52 4.66 -7.57
C LEU A 77 7.42 3.81 -8.46
N LEU A 78 7.70 4.31 -9.66
CA LEU A 78 8.41 3.60 -10.72
C LEU A 78 9.68 2.88 -10.21
N LEU A 79 10.06 1.81 -10.92
CA LEU A 79 11.26 1.01 -10.69
C LEU A 79 12.45 1.91 -10.34
N PRO A 80 13.28 1.57 -9.34
CA PRO A 80 14.54 2.27 -9.15
C PRO A 80 15.30 2.21 -10.47
N VAL A 81 15.48 3.38 -11.10
CA VAL A 81 16.37 3.53 -12.25
C VAL A 81 17.77 3.38 -11.66
N ILE A 82 18.42 2.27 -11.98
CA ILE A 82 19.80 1.98 -11.60
C ILE A 82 20.71 2.98 -12.31
#